data_AF-A0A2T1DJ83-F1
#
_entry.id   AF-A0A2T1DJ83-F1
#
_cell.length_a   1.000
_cell.length_b   1.000
_cell.length_c   1.000
_cell.angle_alpha   90.00
_cell.angle_beta   90.00
_cell.angle_gamma   90.00
#
_symmetry.space_group_name_H-M   'P 1'
#
loop_
_entity.id
_entity.type
_entity.pdbx_description
1 polymer ?
#
loop_
_entity_poly.entity_id
_entity_poly.type
_entity_poly.pdbx_seq_one_letter_code
_entity_poly.pdbx_strand_id
1 'polypeptide(L)' 'MKTRPYRSRGALYYKFAWGIGSAIKQNIHIPGGCTDSPISTARREMVDHWIELGHSPGQIVGAIGKWRRKPTLN' A
#
# COMPACT_ATOMS: atom_id res chain seq x y z
N MET A 1 -3.52 11.97 1.21
CA MET A 1 -3.20 10.53 1.07
C MET A 1 -1.75 10.34 1.48
N LYS A 2 -1.35 9.18 1.99
CA LYS A 2 0.08 8.88 2.25
C LYS A 2 0.34 7.39 2.39
N THR A 3 1.56 6.96 2.07
CA THR A 3 2.07 5.68 2.59
C THR A 3 2.62 5.88 4.01
N ARG A 4 2.60 4.82 4.81
CA ARG A 4 3.24 4.82 6.13
C ARG A 4 3.65 3.41 6.56
N PRO A 5 4.72 3.28 7.35
CA PRO A 5 5.01 2.03 8.02
C PRO A 5 3.93 1.72 9.07
N TYR A 6 3.69 0.44 9.31
CA TYR A 6 2.89 -0.04 10.42
C TYR A 6 3.44 -1.38 10.92
N ARG A 7 3.32 -1.62 12.23
CA ARG A 7 3.79 -2.86 12.85
C ARG A 7 2.68 -3.92 12.85
N SER A 8 3.04 -5.16 12.52
CA SER A 8 2.17 -6.33 12.66
C SER A 8 3.03 -7.56 12.92
N ARG A 9 2.64 -8.41 13.89
CA ARG A 9 3.33 -9.68 14.20
C ARG A 9 4.86 -9.56 14.30
N GLY A 10 5.35 -8.50 14.97
CA GLY A 10 6.78 -8.26 15.17
C GLY A 10 7.52 -7.53 14.04
N ALA A 11 6.97 -7.46 12.82
CA ALA A 11 7.60 -6.82 11.67
C ALA A 11 6.94 -5.50 11.27
N LEU A 12 7.67 -4.63 10.56
CA LEU A 12 7.17 -3.41 9.95
C LEU A 12 6.76 -3.66 8.49
N TYR A 13 5.65 -3.07 8.07
CA TYR A 13 5.11 -3.20 6.71
C TYR A 13 4.65 -1.84 6.20
N TYR A 14 4.57 -1.65 4.89
CA TYR A 14 3.97 -0.44 4.32
C TYR A 14 2.46 -0.60 4.14
N LYS A 15 1.73 0.50 4.37
CA LYS A 15 0.31 0.62 4.00
C LYS A 15 0.02 1.95 3.32
N PHE A 16 -0.93 1.92 2.40
CA PHE A 16 -1.55 3.10 1.82
C PHE A 16 -2.73 3.54 2.70
N ALA A 17 -2.76 4.82 3.08
CA ALA A 17 -3.85 5.41 3.86
C ALA A 17 -4.43 6.63 3.15
N TRP A 18 -5.75 6.70 3.07
CA TRP A 18 -6.47 7.85 2.52
C TRP A 18 -7.69 8.21 3.35
N GLY A 19 -8.07 9.49 3.29
CA GLY A 19 -9.12 10.10 4.09
C GLY A 19 -9.63 11.38 3.47
N ILE A 20 -10.75 11.88 3.98
CA ILE A 20 -11.36 13.15 3.59
C ILE A 20 -11.43 14.02 4.85
N GLY A 21 -10.83 15.21 4.81
CA GLY A 21 -10.62 16.03 6.00
C GLY A 21 -9.85 15.26 7.08
N SER A 22 -10.38 15.25 8.30
CA SER A 22 -9.78 14.57 9.45
C SER A 22 -10.03 13.04 9.48
N ALA A 23 -10.95 12.54 8.67
CA ALA A 23 -11.40 11.15 8.73
C ALA A 23 -10.60 10.24 7.77
N ILE A 24 -9.92 9.23 8.31
CA ILE A 24 -9.32 8.16 7.50
C ILE A 24 -10.46 7.28 6.96
N LYS A 25 -10.58 7.20 5.64
CA LYS A 25 -11.58 6.38 4.95
C LYS A 25 -11.10 4.95 4.73
N GLN A 26 -9.81 4.76 4.46
CA GLN A 26 -9.27 3.42 4.22
C GLN A 26 -7.79 3.31 4.56
N ASN A 27 -7.39 2.10 4.98
CA ASN A 27 -6.01 1.67 5.07
C ASN A 27 -5.87 0.33 4.34
N ILE A 28 -4.91 0.22 3.41
CA ILE A 28 -4.65 -1.02 2.66
C ILE A 28 -3.18 -1.38 2.80
N HIS A 29 -2.90 -2.63 3.13
CA HIS A 29 -1.55 -3.18 3.15
C HIS A 29 -0.94 -3.16 1.73
N ILE A 30 0.29 -2.66 1.61
CA ILE A 30 1.06 -2.78 0.38
C ILE A 30 1.77 -4.15 0.42
N PRO A 31 1.36 -5.11 -0.43
CA PRO A 31 1.96 -6.44 -0.45
C PRO A 31 3.42 -6.37 -0.93
N GLY A 32 4.27 -7.29 -0.47
CA GLY A 32 5.68 -7.32 -0.85
C GLY A 32 6.63 -7.78 0.27
N GLY A 33 6.10 -8.00 1.47
CA GLY A 33 6.90 -8.33 2.66
C GLY A 33 7.05 -7.12 3.57
N CYS A 34 7.96 -7.23 4.55
CA CYS A 34 8.26 -6.14 5.49
C CYS A 34 8.90 -4.93 4.78
N THR A 35 9.07 -3.83 5.51
CA THR A 35 9.70 -2.60 5.01
C THR A 35 11.14 -2.81 4.51
N ASP A 36 11.79 -3.89 4.96
CA ASP A 36 13.16 -4.22 4.57
C ASP A 36 13.21 -5.00 3.25
N SER A 37 12.06 -5.42 2.71
CA SER A 37 11.97 -6.08 1.41
C SER A 37 12.11 -5.06 0.27
N PRO A 38 13.03 -5.26 -0.68
CA PRO A 38 13.16 -4.41 -1.86
C PRO A 38 11.85 -4.29 -2.66
N ILE A 39 11.06 -5.38 -2.72
CA ILE A 39 9.75 -5.39 -3.39
C ILE A 39 8.76 -4.47 -2.67
N SER A 40 8.76 -4.50 -1.33
CA SER A 40 7.87 -3.66 -0.51
C SER A 40 8.23 -2.18 -0.66
N THR A 41 9.53 -1.88 -0.66
CA THR A 41 10.09 -0.53 -0.90
C THR A 41 9.73 0.00 -2.28
N ALA A 42 10.01 -0.76 -3.35
CA ALA A 42 9.69 -0.34 -4.71
C ALA A 42 8.18 -0.12 -4.93
N ARG A 43 7.33 -0.96 -4.32
CA ARG A 43 5.87 -0.79 -4.38
C ARG A 43 5.40 0.43 -3.59
N ARG A 44 6.01 0.72 -2.44
CA ARG A 44 5.73 1.95 -1.67
C ARG A 44 6.06 3.19 -2.50
N GLU A 45 7.22 3.21 -3.15
CA GLU A 45 7.67 4.31 -4.00
C GLU A 45 6.73 4.53 -5.19
N MET A 46 6.27 3.45 -5.82
CA MET A 46 5.27 3.53 -6.88
C MET A 46 3.94 4.08 -6.39
N VAL A 47 3.48 3.71 -5.18
CA VAL A 47 2.27 4.31 -4.59
C VAL A 47 2.48 5.79 -4.31
N ASP A 48 3.62 6.18 -3.74
CA ASP A 48 3.95 7.59 -3.47
C ASP A 48 3.96 8.41 -4.77
N HIS A 49 4.58 7.88 -5.82
CA HIS A 49 4.58 8.51 -7.14
C HIS A 49 3.17 8.65 -7.73
N TRP A 50 2.29 7.65 -7.57
CA TRP A 50 0.89 7.78 -8.00
C TRP A 50 0.11 8.83 -7.21
N ILE A 51 0.43 9.01 -5.93
CA ILE A 51 -0.16 10.08 -5.12
C ILE A 51 0.30 11.45 -5.66
N GLU A 52 1.57 11.60 -5.99
CA GLU A 52 2.14 12.84 -6.57
C GLU A 52 1.52 13.19 -7.92
N LEU A 53 1.28 12.17 -8.77
CA LEU A 53 0.60 12.33 -10.06
C LEU A 53 -0.91 12.59 -9.94
N GLY A 54 -1.47 12.62 -8.73
CA GLY A 54 -2.87 12.94 -8.50
C GLY A 54 -3.85 11.79 -8.82
N HIS A 55 -3.38 10.54 -8.84
CA HIS A 55 -4.29 9.41 -8.99
C HIS A 55 -5.32 9.36 -7.85
N SER A 56 -6.55 9.00 -8.19
CA SER A 56 -7.60 8.83 -7.20
C SER A 56 -7.31 7.65 -6.26
N PRO A 57 -7.83 7.68 -5.02
CA PRO A 57 -7.67 6.57 -4.10
C PRO A 57 -8.13 5.23 -4.69
N GLY A 58 -9.27 5.23 -5.42
CA GLY A 58 -9.82 4.02 -6.04
C GLY A 58 -8.87 3.40 -7.08
N GLN A 59 -8.20 4.21 -7.89
CA GLN A 59 -7.19 3.74 -8.85
C GLN A 59 -6.00 3.10 -8.13
N ILE A 60 -5.49 3.75 -7.07
CA ILE A 60 -4.37 3.24 -6.28
C ILE A 60 -4.76 1.93 -5.58
N VAL A 61 -5.94 1.86 -4.97
CA VAL A 61 -6.47 0.64 -4.34
C VAL A 61 -6.58 -0.49 -5.37
N GLY A 62 -7.14 -0.20 -6.55
CA GLY A 62 -7.27 -1.17 -7.63
C GLY A 62 -5.90 -1.70 -8.09
N ALA A 63 -4.90 -0.82 -8.21
CA ALA A 63 -3.55 -1.21 -8.59
C ALA A 63 -2.86 -2.06 -7.51
N ILE A 64 -2.97 -1.68 -6.23
CA ILE A 64 -2.48 -2.48 -5.10
C ILE A 64 -3.13 -3.87 -5.08
N GLY A 65 -4.44 -3.94 -5.36
CA GLY A 65 -5.19 -5.19 -5.42
C GLY A 65 -4.67 -6.18 -6.47
N LYS A 66 -4.09 -5.69 -7.57
CA LYS A 66 -3.48 -6.53 -8.63
C LYS A 66 -2.15 -7.15 -8.21
N TRP A 67 -1.51 -6.66 -7.14
CA TRP A 67 -0.26 -7.20 -6.62
C TRP A 67 -0.42 -8.44 -5.73
N ARG A 68 -1.62 -9.02 -5.69
CA ARG A 68 -1.91 -10.22 -4.88
C ARG A 68 -0.98 -11.38 -5.25
N ARG A 69 -0.63 -12.14 -4.20
CA ARG A 69 0.11 -13.41 -4.28
C ARG A 69 -0.57 -14.35 -5.28
N LYS A 70 0.25 -15.14 -5.99
CA LYS A 70 -0.18 -16.26 -6.86
C LYS A 70 -1.47 -16.90 -6.31
N PRO A 71 -2.45 -17.22 -7.17
CA PRO A 71 -3.60 -18.00 -6.73
C PRO A 71 -3.08 -19.24 -6.00
N THR A 72 -3.59 -19.49 -4.81
CA THR A 72 -3.47 -20.81 -4.18
C THR A 72 -4.04 -21.78 -5.19
N LEU A 73 -3.20 -22.65 -5.76
CA LEU A 73 -3.66 -23.83 -6.47
C LEU A 73 -4.44 -24.63 -5.42
N ASN A 74 -5.77 -24.60 -5.53
CA ASN A 74 -6.63 -25.60 -4.90
C ASN A 74 -6.44 -26.93 -5.63
#